data_AF-A0A8H7K6W7-F1
#
_entry.id   AF-A0A8H7K6W7-F1
#
_cell.length_a   1.000
_cell.length_b   1.000
_cell.length_c   1.000
_cell.angle_alpha   90.00
_cell.angle_beta   90.00
_cell.angle_gamma   90.00
#
_symmetry.space_group_name_H-M   'P 1'
#
loop_
_entity.id
_entity.type
_entity.pdbx_description
1 polymer ?
#
loop_
_entity_poly.entity_id
_entity_poly.type
_entity_poly.pdbx_seq_one_letter_code
_entity_poly.pdbx_strand_id
1 'polypeptide(L)'
;MSSSKKHVVFDVVGTCMSYDVIFDAIDTRLGDRLRAECIKPKLLGYTWFEAAEREYTYLSISGRYTRFYDVFKGLFYRMLWMAGIEEPREFATDDDLAYILDQFMQLQARPGVAECFQILRDAGFTCWAFTAGDTNRVRGYFTRNGIDMPLENFISCDSLSIGKPAPESYHPC
;
A
#
# COMPACT_ATOMS: atom_id res chain seq x y z
N MET A 1 -25.34 -27.80 -15.73
CA MET A 1 -24.58 -26.60 -16.18
C MET A 1 -23.81 -26.08 -14.98
N SER A 2 -22.48 -26.01 -15.04
CA SER A 2 -21.71 -25.32 -13.99
C SER A 2 -22.20 -23.88 -13.95
N SER A 3 -22.79 -23.45 -12.83
CA SER A 3 -23.01 -22.03 -12.58
C SER A 3 -21.68 -21.31 -12.80
N SER A 4 -21.67 -20.26 -13.62
CA SER A 4 -20.51 -19.39 -13.79
C SER A 4 -20.12 -18.86 -12.41
N LYS A 5 -18.90 -19.20 -11.94
CA LYS A 5 -18.41 -18.71 -10.65
C LYS A 5 -18.25 -17.19 -10.76
N LYS A 6 -18.94 -16.45 -9.89
CA LYS A 6 -18.87 -15.00 -9.84
C LYS A 6 -17.69 -14.58 -8.97
N HIS A 7 -16.78 -13.77 -9.50
CA HIS A 7 -15.59 -13.31 -8.79
C HIS A 7 -15.50 -11.79 -8.85
N VAL A 8 -15.08 -11.18 -7.74
CA VAL A 8 -14.63 -9.78 -7.70
C VAL A 8 -13.24 -9.77 -7.09
N VAL A 9 -12.28 -9.18 -7.80
CA VAL A 9 -10.89 -9.09 -7.37
C VAL A 9 -10.60 -7.65 -6.98
N PHE A 10 -10.32 -7.44 -5.69
CA PHE A 10 -10.02 -6.12 -5.16
C PHE A 10 -8.51 -5.92 -5.12
N ASP A 11 -8.07 -4.79 -5.67
CA ASP A 11 -6.85 -4.20 -5.17
C ASP A 11 -7.01 -3.86 -3.67
N VAL A 12 -5.93 -3.94 -2.89
CA VAL A 12 -6.02 -3.83 -1.42
C VAL A 12 -5.56 -2.48 -0.90
N VAL A 13 -4.33 -2.09 -1.18
CA VAL A 13 -3.71 -0.89 -0.59
C VAL A 13 -4.06 0.33 -1.45
N GLY A 14 -4.66 1.36 -0.85
CA GLY A 14 -5.23 2.51 -1.56
C GLY A 14 -6.70 2.29 -1.96
N THR A 15 -7.10 1.04 -2.22
CA THR A 15 -8.48 0.66 -2.57
C THR A 15 -9.31 0.25 -1.35
N CYS A 16 -9.00 -0.91 -0.73
CA CYS A 16 -9.69 -1.37 0.48
C CYS A 16 -9.13 -0.71 1.75
N MET A 17 -7.82 -0.51 1.80
CA MET A 17 -7.09 0.06 2.93
C MET A 17 -6.71 1.51 2.61
N SER A 18 -7.00 2.44 3.50
CA SER A 18 -6.70 3.87 3.30
C SER A 18 -5.22 4.18 3.61
N TYR A 19 -4.70 5.23 2.97
CA TYR A 19 -3.39 5.80 3.26
C TYR A 19 -3.37 6.76 4.45
N ASP A 20 -4.55 7.11 4.99
CA ASP A 20 -4.69 8.19 5.98
C ASP A 20 -3.78 7.99 7.20
N VAL A 21 -3.63 6.76 7.69
CA VAL A 21 -2.73 6.43 8.83
C VAL A 21 -1.30 6.90 8.58
N ILE A 22 -0.79 6.78 7.36
CA ILE A 22 0.56 7.25 7.03
C ILE A 22 0.61 8.77 6.94
N PHE A 23 -0.41 9.39 6.35
CA PHE A 23 -0.47 10.85 6.27
C PHE A 23 -0.51 11.48 7.65
N ASP A 24 -1.30 10.90 8.55
CA ASP A 24 -1.39 11.29 9.96
C ASP A 24 -0.07 11.03 10.70
N ALA A 25 0.62 9.93 10.41
CA ALA A 25 1.93 9.63 10.98
C ALA A 25 3.00 10.64 10.55
N ILE A 26 3.01 11.02 9.26
CA ILE A 26 3.93 12.06 8.75
C ILE A 26 3.61 13.40 9.41
N ASP A 27 2.33 13.78 9.51
CA ASP A 27 1.95 15.04 10.17
C ASP A 27 2.32 15.04 11.65
N THR A 28 2.02 13.95 12.36
CA THR A 28 2.37 13.78 13.78
C THR A 28 3.87 13.92 14.02
N ARG A 29 4.69 13.32 13.14
CA ARG A 29 6.13 13.23 13.37
C ARG A 29 6.92 14.43 12.83
N LEU A 30 6.52 14.95 11.68
CA LEU A 30 7.28 15.94 10.91
C LEU A 30 6.44 17.16 10.52
N GLY A 31 5.16 17.22 10.89
CA GLY A 31 4.21 18.18 10.35
C GLY A 31 4.61 19.63 10.54
N ASP A 32 5.06 20.02 11.74
CA ASP A 32 5.45 21.40 12.02
C ASP A 32 6.69 21.82 11.23
N ARG A 33 7.66 20.91 11.09
CA ARG A 33 8.88 21.13 10.29
C ARG A 33 8.53 21.26 8.80
N LEU A 34 7.65 20.38 8.30
CA LEU A 34 7.22 20.42 6.91
C LEU A 34 6.43 21.69 6.60
N ARG A 35 5.54 22.11 7.51
CA ARG A 35 4.77 23.35 7.35
C ARG A 35 5.66 24.60 7.35
N ALA A 36 6.74 24.62 8.12
CA ALA A 36 7.72 25.72 8.09
C ALA A 36 8.36 25.89 6.70
N GLU A 37 8.52 24.79 5.97
CA GLU A 37 9.03 24.75 4.59
C GLU A 37 7.92 24.88 3.53
N CYS A 38 6.70 25.25 3.95
CA CYS A 38 5.50 25.32 3.09
C CYS A 38 5.08 23.98 2.45
N ILE A 39 5.51 22.85 3.01
CA ILE A 39 5.18 21.51 2.54
C ILE A 39 3.98 20.97 3.34
N LYS A 40 2.92 20.57 2.65
CA LYS A 40 1.79 19.88 3.29
C LYS A 40 2.18 18.41 3.53
N PRO A 41 2.09 17.88 4.78
CA PRO A 41 2.43 16.48 5.09
C PRO A 41 1.73 15.47 4.17
N LYS A 42 0.44 15.67 3.92
CA LYS A 42 -0.36 14.84 3.01
C LYS A 42 0.16 14.86 1.57
N LEU A 43 0.64 16.01 1.09
CA LEU A 43 1.21 16.11 -0.26
C LEU A 43 2.53 15.33 -0.36
N LEU A 44 3.41 15.43 0.64
CA LEU A 44 4.64 14.63 0.70
C LEU A 44 4.32 13.13 0.73
N GLY A 45 3.38 12.70 1.58
CA GLY A 45 2.98 11.29 1.65
C GLY A 45 2.41 10.79 0.32
N TYR A 46 1.54 11.57 -0.33
CA TYR A 46 0.97 11.22 -1.63
C TYR A 46 2.06 11.09 -2.71
N THR A 47 2.94 12.08 -2.84
CA THR A 47 4.00 12.04 -3.87
C THR A 47 5.02 10.94 -3.59
N TRP A 48 5.25 10.58 -2.33
CA TRP A 48 6.10 9.45 -1.96
C TRP A 48 5.51 8.11 -2.40
N PHE A 49 4.19 7.91 -2.20
CA PHE A 49 3.49 6.74 -2.75
C PHE A 49 3.58 6.67 -4.27
N GLU A 50 3.25 7.75 -4.97
CA GLU A 50 3.29 7.79 -6.44
C GLU A 50 4.69 7.53 -6.99
N ALA A 51 5.72 8.10 -6.36
CA ALA A 51 7.10 7.83 -6.73
C ALA A 51 7.49 6.36 -6.48
N ALA A 52 7.07 5.79 -5.34
CA ALA A 52 7.36 4.40 -5.02
C ALA A 52 6.66 3.42 -5.97
N GLU A 53 5.39 3.64 -6.31
CA GLU A 53 4.64 2.83 -7.27
C GLU A 53 5.31 2.85 -8.65
N ARG A 54 5.76 4.02 -9.10
CA ARG A 54 6.49 4.16 -10.36
C ARG A 54 7.81 3.39 -10.36
N GLU A 55 8.65 3.59 -9.34
CA GLU A 55 9.97 2.95 -9.24
C GLU A 55 9.82 1.42 -9.06
N TYR A 56 8.86 0.98 -8.25
CA TYR A 56 8.48 -0.43 -8.09
C TYR A 56 8.10 -1.07 -9.43
N THR A 57 7.23 -0.39 -10.19
CA THR A 57 6.82 -0.85 -11.53
C THR A 57 8.02 -0.97 -12.46
N TYR A 58 8.88 0.05 -12.52
CA TYR A 58 10.07 0.06 -13.38
C TYR A 58 11.07 -1.05 -13.02
N LEU A 59 11.28 -1.28 -11.73
CA LEU A 59 12.11 -2.39 -11.24
C LEU A 59 11.53 -3.74 -11.64
N SER A 60 10.22 -3.93 -11.53
CA SER A 60 9.57 -5.16 -11.98
C SER A 60 9.74 -5.38 -13.49
N ILE A 61 9.38 -4.41 -14.33
CA ILE A 61 9.39 -4.60 -15.80
C ILE A 61 10.81 -4.68 -16.37
N SER A 62 11.83 -4.25 -15.62
CA SER A 62 13.24 -4.40 -16.00
C SER A 62 13.87 -5.70 -15.47
N GLY A 63 13.09 -6.61 -14.88
CA GLY A 63 13.57 -7.88 -14.34
C GLY A 63 14.37 -7.76 -13.05
N ARG A 64 14.24 -6.64 -12.33
CA ARG A 64 14.93 -6.34 -11.07
C ARG A 64 13.95 -6.18 -9.92
N TYR A 65 12.98 -7.09 -9.87
CA TYR A 65 11.91 -7.04 -8.88
C TYR A 65 12.47 -6.80 -7.47
N THR A 66 11.89 -5.81 -6.81
CA THR A 66 12.19 -5.39 -5.44
C THR A 66 10.84 -5.18 -4.77
N ARG A 67 10.67 -5.64 -3.52
CA ARG A 67 9.40 -5.51 -2.81
C ARG A 67 9.02 -4.04 -2.68
N PHE A 68 7.75 -3.72 -2.86
CA PHE A 68 7.24 -2.35 -2.74
C PHE A 68 7.69 -1.67 -1.43
N TYR A 69 7.65 -2.40 -0.31
CA TYR A 69 8.06 -1.87 0.99
C TYR A 69 9.51 -1.38 1.02
N ASP A 70 10.43 -2.10 0.38
CA ASP A 70 11.85 -1.74 0.35
C ASP A 70 12.08 -0.51 -0.54
N VAL A 71 11.39 -0.45 -1.69
CA VAL A 71 11.39 0.73 -2.58
C VAL A 71 10.83 1.96 -1.85
N PHE A 72 9.66 1.82 -1.23
CA PHE A 72 8.99 2.86 -0.47
C PHE A 72 9.92 3.40 0.62
N LYS A 73 10.43 2.53 1.51
CA LYS A 73 11.39 2.91 2.56
C LYS A 73 12.62 3.62 1.98
N GLY A 74 13.21 3.08 0.91
CA GLY A 74 14.43 3.61 0.29
C GLY A 74 14.27 5.01 -0.31
N LEU A 75 13.04 5.41 -0.66
CA LEU A 75 12.77 6.70 -1.31
C LEU A 75 12.54 7.85 -0.33
N PHE A 76 12.33 7.61 0.96
CA PHE A 76 11.90 8.64 1.91
C PHE A 76 12.76 9.92 1.87
N TYR A 77 14.08 9.80 2.06
CA TYR A 77 14.99 10.95 2.03
C TYR A 77 15.10 11.60 0.65
N ARG A 78 14.98 10.82 -0.43
CA ARG A 78 14.90 11.36 -1.80
C ARG A 78 13.63 12.19 -1.97
N MET A 79 12.51 11.80 -1.38
CA MET A 79 11.26 12.56 -1.46
C MET A 79 11.34 13.88 -0.70
N LEU A 80 12.00 13.91 0.46
CA LEU A 80 12.29 15.17 1.17
C LEU A 80 13.14 16.10 0.29
N TRP A 81 14.22 15.60 -0.31
CA TRP A 81 15.04 16.38 -1.24
C TRP A 81 14.23 16.93 -2.42
N MET A 82 13.43 16.08 -3.06
CA MET A 82 12.59 16.46 -4.20
C MET A 82 11.47 17.45 -3.80
N ALA A 83 11.11 17.52 -2.52
CA ALA A 83 10.17 18.49 -1.98
C ALA A 83 10.82 19.85 -1.63
N GLY A 84 12.13 20.00 -1.82
CA GLY A 84 12.87 21.25 -1.60
C GLY A 84 13.67 21.29 -0.29
N ILE A 85 13.76 20.19 0.46
CA ILE A 85 14.59 20.12 1.66
C ILE A 85 16.06 19.86 1.27
N GLU A 86 16.93 20.85 1.45
CA GLU A 86 18.35 20.76 1.06
C GLU A 86 19.13 19.72 1.88
N GLU A 87 18.85 19.57 3.17
CA GLU A 87 19.54 18.59 4.03
C GLU A 87 18.56 17.56 4.60
N PRO A 88 18.05 16.59 3.81
CA PRO A 88 17.01 15.65 4.24
C PRO A 88 17.33 14.85 5.50
N ARG A 89 18.62 14.53 5.72
CA ARG A 89 19.08 13.72 6.85
C ARG A 89 19.32 14.53 8.12
N GLU A 90 19.39 15.84 8.02
CA GLU A 90 19.29 16.75 9.16
C GLU A 90 17.80 17.07 9.44
N PHE A 91 17.00 17.11 8.36
CA PHE A 91 15.55 17.36 8.42
C PHE A 91 14.74 16.19 8.97
N ALA A 92 15.16 14.95 8.81
CA ALA A 92 14.49 13.79 9.38
C ALA A 92 15.51 12.74 9.78
N THR A 93 15.17 11.97 10.80
CA THR A 93 16.00 10.89 11.32
C THR A 93 15.48 9.53 10.88
N ASP A 94 16.32 8.50 11.00
CA ASP A 94 15.89 7.12 10.75
C ASP A 94 14.81 6.68 11.74
N ASP A 95 14.76 7.26 12.94
CA ASP A 95 13.70 7.03 13.93
C ASP A 95 12.36 7.64 13.49
N ASP A 96 12.38 8.80 12.84
CA ASP A 96 11.17 9.42 12.28
C ASP A 96 10.61 8.53 11.16
N LEU A 97 11.48 8.05 10.28
CA LEU A 97 11.11 7.10 9.23
C LEU A 97 10.60 5.78 9.83
N ALA A 98 11.27 5.24 10.84
CA ALA A 98 10.85 4.00 11.50
C ALA A 98 9.45 4.13 12.12
N TYR A 99 9.15 5.25 12.78
CA TYR A 99 7.82 5.54 13.31
C TYR A 99 6.76 5.56 12.19
N ILE A 100 7.01 6.28 11.09
CA ILE A 100 6.06 6.38 9.98
C ILE A 100 5.82 5.00 9.34
N LEU A 101 6.88 4.18 9.18
CA LEU A 101 6.77 2.84 8.62
C LEU A 101 6.06 1.86 9.57
N ASP A 102 6.19 2.01 10.89
CA ASP A 102 5.42 1.23 11.85
C ASP A 102 3.92 1.53 11.71
N GLN A 103 3.55 2.79 11.52
CA GLN A 103 2.16 3.18 11.25
C GLN A 103 1.66 2.66 9.89
N PHE A 104 2.52 2.59 8.87
CA PHE A 104 2.17 1.93 7.60
C PHE A 104 1.74 0.46 7.81
N MET A 105 2.31 -0.23 8.78
CA MET A 105 1.92 -1.61 9.12
C MET A 105 0.55 -1.69 9.81
N GLN A 106 -0.13 -0.57 10.04
CA GLN A 106 -1.42 -0.47 10.73
C GLN A 106 -2.52 0.18 9.86
N LEU A 107 -2.45 0.04 8.53
CA LEU A 107 -3.49 0.60 7.66
C LEU A 107 -4.91 0.23 8.09
N GLN A 108 -5.80 1.22 8.03
CA GLN A 108 -7.21 1.07 8.33
C GLN A 108 -8.02 0.84 7.06
N ALA A 109 -9.07 0.03 7.17
CA ALA A 109 -10.01 -0.20 6.08
C ALA A 109 -10.80 1.08 5.82
N ARG A 110 -11.11 1.33 4.54
CA ARG A 110 -12.02 2.41 4.17
C ARG A 110 -13.43 2.13 4.71
N PRO A 111 -14.20 3.17 5.06
CA PRO A 111 -15.61 3.01 5.40
C PRO A 111 -16.35 2.25 4.30
N GLY A 112 -17.18 1.27 4.70
CA GLY A 112 -18.03 0.49 3.79
C GLY A 112 -17.36 -0.73 3.13
N VAL A 113 -16.05 -0.98 3.31
CA VAL A 113 -15.40 -2.16 2.69
C VAL A 113 -15.99 -3.47 3.23
N ALA A 114 -16.20 -3.57 4.54
CA ALA A 114 -16.79 -4.76 5.16
C ALA A 114 -18.22 -5.02 4.63
N GLU A 115 -19.04 -3.97 4.58
CA GLU A 115 -20.40 -4.02 4.05
C GLU A 115 -20.42 -4.40 2.57
N CYS A 116 -19.54 -3.81 1.76
CA CYS A 116 -19.39 -4.13 0.34
C CYS A 116 -19.08 -5.62 0.13
N PHE A 117 -18.13 -6.17 0.90
CA PHE A 117 -17.80 -7.60 0.82
C PHE A 117 -18.98 -8.47 1.21
N GLN A 118 -19.73 -8.09 2.25
CA GLN A 118 -20.90 -8.84 2.68
C GLN A 118 -21.98 -8.86 1.58
N ILE A 119 -22.32 -7.69 1.02
CA ILE A 119 -23.31 -7.58 -0.08
C ILE A 119 -22.91 -8.45 -1.28
N LEU A 120 -21.63 -8.44 -1.66
CA LEU A 120 -21.13 -9.27 -2.76
C LEU A 120 -21.21 -10.77 -2.44
N ARG A 121 -20.83 -11.17 -1.23
CA ARG A 121 -20.90 -12.57 -0.77
C ARG A 121 -22.35 -13.06 -0.73
N ASP A 122 -23.27 -12.26 -0.22
CA ASP A 122 -24.71 -12.56 -0.19
C ASP A 122 -25.30 -12.72 -1.61
N ALA A 123 -24.76 -11.99 -2.59
CA ALA A 123 -25.10 -12.11 -4.01
C ALA A 123 -24.40 -13.29 -4.74
N GLY A 124 -23.63 -14.10 -4.01
CA GLY A 124 -22.93 -15.29 -4.51
C GLY A 124 -21.59 -15.02 -5.19
N PHE A 125 -20.95 -13.87 -4.94
CA PHE A 125 -19.60 -13.59 -5.42
C PHE A 125 -18.54 -14.11 -4.44
N THR A 126 -17.44 -14.62 -4.96
CA THR A 126 -16.19 -14.75 -4.20
C THR A 126 -15.39 -13.45 -4.31
N CYS A 127 -15.10 -12.81 -3.18
CA CYS A 127 -14.21 -11.65 -3.12
C CYS A 127 -12.76 -12.11 -2.93
N TRP A 128 -11.87 -11.57 -3.74
CA TRP A 128 -10.43 -11.83 -3.70
C TRP A 128 -9.66 -10.58 -3.32
N ALA A 129 -8.54 -10.75 -2.60
CA ALA A 129 -7.58 -9.71 -2.31
C ALA A 129 -6.36 -9.88 -3.21
N PHE A 130 -6.19 -8.99 -4.19
CA PHE A 130 -5.04 -8.97 -5.08
C PHE A 130 -4.11 -7.81 -4.72
N THR A 131 -2.90 -8.11 -4.27
CA THR A 131 -2.02 -7.11 -3.66
C THR A 131 -0.60 -7.15 -4.22
N ALA A 132 0.03 -5.97 -4.25
CA ALA A 132 1.43 -5.80 -4.65
C ALA A 132 2.42 -6.16 -3.53
N GLY A 133 1.97 -6.60 -2.34
CA GLY A 133 2.89 -6.92 -1.25
C GLY A 133 2.55 -8.19 -0.50
N ASP A 134 3.47 -8.60 0.39
CA ASP A 134 3.40 -9.85 1.14
C ASP A 134 2.02 -10.16 1.75
N THR A 135 1.57 -11.41 1.54
CA THR A 135 0.26 -11.92 1.94
C THR A 135 0.05 -11.85 3.45
N ASN A 136 1.05 -12.15 4.28
CA ASN A 136 0.90 -12.12 5.73
C ASN A 136 0.67 -10.70 6.24
N ARG A 137 1.42 -9.73 5.71
CA ARG A 137 1.23 -8.32 6.02
C ARG A 137 -0.17 -7.86 5.65
N VAL A 138 -0.60 -8.13 4.42
CA VAL A 138 -1.87 -7.62 3.90
C VAL A 138 -3.06 -8.28 4.58
N ARG A 139 -2.97 -9.57 4.88
CA ARG A 139 -3.94 -10.27 5.73
C ARG A 139 -4.05 -9.62 7.11
N GLY A 140 -2.93 -9.19 7.70
CA GLY A 140 -2.93 -8.47 8.97
C GLY A 140 -3.81 -7.21 8.96
N TYR A 141 -3.89 -6.48 7.84
CA TYR A 141 -4.80 -5.34 7.73
C TYR A 141 -6.27 -5.76 7.83
N PHE A 142 -6.69 -6.78 7.09
CA PHE A 142 -8.06 -7.28 7.14
C PHE A 142 -8.44 -7.77 8.55
N THR A 143 -7.58 -8.58 9.18
CA THR A 143 -7.83 -9.09 10.55
C THR A 143 -7.97 -7.97 11.56
N ARG A 144 -7.08 -6.96 11.56
CA ARG A 144 -7.16 -5.82 12.49
C ARG A 144 -8.40 -4.97 12.29
N ASN A 145 -8.91 -4.89 11.08
CA ASN A 145 -10.12 -4.14 10.75
C ASN A 145 -11.41 -4.97 10.90
N GLY A 146 -11.32 -6.20 11.44
CA GLY A 146 -12.48 -7.07 11.66
C GLY A 146 -13.12 -7.57 10.35
N ILE A 147 -12.37 -7.57 9.25
CA ILE A 147 -12.85 -8.02 7.94
C ILE A 147 -12.32 -9.41 7.68
N ASP A 148 -13.22 -10.36 7.49
CA ASP A 148 -12.85 -11.71 7.06
C ASP A 148 -12.42 -11.70 5.59
N MET A 149 -11.18 -12.14 5.33
CA MET A 149 -10.64 -12.40 4.01
C MET A 149 -9.86 -13.73 4.10
N PRO A 150 -10.41 -14.83 3.57
CA PRO A 150 -9.77 -16.14 3.65
C PRO A 150 -8.42 -16.17 2.95
N LEU A 151 -7.46 -16.94 3.47
CA LEU A 151 -6.10 -17.00 2.93
C LEU A 151 -6.06 -17.50 1.48
N GLU A 152 -6.93 -18.46 1.16
CA GLU A 152 -7.13 -19.01 -0.17
C GLU A 152 -7.61 -17.98 -1.19
N ASN A 153 -8.13 -16.83 -0.74
CA ASN A 153 -8.61 -15.74 -1.59
C ASN A 153 -7.57 -14.61 -1.76
N PHE A 154 -6.31 -14.84 -1.40
CA PHE A 154 -5.22 -13.90 -1.64
C PHE A 154 -4.42 -14.24 -2.90
N ILE A 155 -4.15 -13.21 -3.69
CA ILE A 155 -3.19 -13.24 -4.79
C ILE A 155 -2.15 -12.16 -4.49
N SER A 156 -0.88 -12.54 -4.43
CA SER A 156 0.23 -11.63 -4.11
C SER A 156 1.25 -11.61 -5.23
N CYS A 157 1.60 -10.40 -5.66
CA CYS A 157 2.68 -10.15 -6.62
C CYS A 157 4.05 -10.58 -6.06
N ASP A 158 4.28 -10.44 -4.75
CA ASP A 158 5.53 -10.84 -4.09
C ASP A 158 5.81 -12.34 -4.26
N SER A 159 4.76 -13.17 -4.22
CA SER A 159 4.88 -14.62 -4.42
C SER A 159 5.35 -15.00 -5.82
N LEU A 160 5.16 -14.11 -6.80
CA LEU A 160 5.51 -14.30 -8.19
C LEU A 160 6.78 -13.51 -8.58
N SER A 161 7.35 -12.71 -7.67
CA SER A 161 8.49 -11.82 -7.95
C SER A 161 8.29 -10.94 -9.19
N ILE A 162 7.05 -10.47 -9.37
CA ILE A 162 6.63 -9.51 -10.39
C ILE A 162 5.80 -8.43 -9.71
N GLY A 163 5.55 -7.31 -10.37
CA GLY A 163 4.68 -6.24 -9.89
C GLY A 163 3.57 -5.93 -10.88
N LYS A 164 2.46 -5.38 -10.37
CA LYS A 164 1.41 -4.80 -11.22
C LYS A 164 2.05 -3.65 -12.03
N PRO A 165 1.66 -3.42 -13.31
CA PRO A 165 0.60 -4.10 -14.05
C PRO A 165 1.12 -5.21 -14.99
N ALA A 166 2.17 -5.96 -14.64
CA ALA A 166 2.67 -7.06 -15.47
C ALA A 166 1.52 -8.06 -15.79
N PRO A 167 1.28 -8.44 -17.07
CA PRO A 167 0.18 -9.34 -17.45
C PRO A 167 0.16 -10.65 -16.66
N GLU A 168 1.34 -11.18 -16.34
CA GLU A 168 1.56 -12.38 -15.56
C GLU A 168 0.93 -12.31 -14.16
N SER A 169 0.81 -11.11 -13.59
CA SER A 169 0.19 -10.90 -12.29
C SER A 169 -1.34 -11.03 -12.29
N TYR A 170 -1.96 -11.04 -13.48
CA TYR A 170 -3.41 -11.17 -13.66
C TYR A 170 -3.83 -12.53 -14.23
N HIS A 171 -2.87 -13.39 -14.58
CA HIS A 171 -3.19 -14.73 -15.03
C HIS A 171 -3.64 -15.59 -13.84
N PRO A 172 -4.71 -16.39 -14.01
CA PRO A 172 -5.12 -17.35 -12.99
C PRO A 172 -3.94 -18.29 -12.68
N CYS A 173 -3.73 -18.58 -11.39
CA CYS A 173 -2.82 -19.64 -10.95
C CYS A 173 -3.34 -21.03 -11.36
#